data_AF-A0A6F9BPG3-F1
#
_entry.id   AF-A0A6F9BPG3-F1
#
_cell.length_a   1.000
_cell.length_b   1.000
_cell.length_c   1.000
_cell.angle_alpha   90.00
_cell.angle_beta   90.00
_cell.angle_gamma   90.00
#
_symmetry.space_group_name_H-M   'P 1'
#
loop_
_entity.id
_entity.type
_entity.pdbx_description
1 polymer ?
#
loop_
_entity_poly.entity_id
_entity_poly.type
_entity_poly.pdbx_seq_one_letter_code
_entity_poly.pdbx_strand_id
1 'polypeptide(L)'
;MVCFALTGLDICFDEHQVVILKTVNKHPSNFAAVEKLCFGNPLAPQALEDVKTVVWKNTSDGVQDNGITLNGFLFLNTLFIQRGRHETTWTILRKFGYDDSLELMDDYLYPQYRLFDKYDEDKDSALSPTEIKTLFSVFPYMPWGADVYTAVSTTDEGYISNHGYMSYLDIHRCLEYLGYLGYPILTQQDSQTTAVTVTREKAVDLEKGQTQRSVFLCKVIGPRGTGKSAFLQVFLGRNTVLYEVDVETEFLKASDAACDVACLMYDTNDPHSFDYCGSIYKQHYMDSSIPCVVVASKADLPEVRQLHGMTPAEFCYKHRLPPPLPFSGLSLDSTSKNIYTKLAWAAMFPHLNDSDISNTSFWLSVTLGAAVVTVLGFAFYRAFARHK
;
A
#
# COMPACT_ATOMS: atom_id res chain seq x y z
N MET A 1 -32.93 26.19 10.17
CA MET A 1 -32.37 27.38 10.89
C MET A 1 -32.99 27.51 12.29
N VAL A 2 -32.25 27.19 13.35
CA VAL A 2 -32.70 27.37 14.76
C VAL A 2 -31.84 28.46 15.39
N CYS A 3 -32.40 29.65 15.57
CA CYS A 3 -31.74 30.72 16.32
C CYS A 3 -32.06 30.56 17.82
N PHE A 4 -31.02 30.40 18.65
CA PHE A 4 -31.13 30.63 20.09
C PHE A 4 -30.50 31.98 20.41
N ALA A 5 -31.34 32.97 20.71
CA ALA A 5 -30.90 34.26 21.24
C ALA A 5 -30.67 34.13 22.76
N LEU A 6 -29.43 33.94 23.19
CA LEU A 6 -29.03 34.12 24.60
C LEU A 6 -27.69 34.86 24.67
N THR A 7 -27.79 36.11 25.13
CA THR A 7 -26.70 36.94 25.69
C THR A 7 -25.47 37.19 24.80
N GLY A 8 -25.67 37.82 23.65
CA GLY A 8 -24.64 38.69 23.05
C GLY A 8 -23.41 38.03 22.41
N LEU A 9 -23.39 36.70 22.27
CA LEU A 9 -22.55 36.02 21.28
C LEU A 9 -23.48 35.46 20.21
N ASP A 10 -23.54 36.12 19.05
CA ASP A 10 -24.19 35.59 17.86
C ASP A 10 -23.33 34.44 17.30
N ILE A 11 -23.47 33.23 17.86
CA ILE A 11 -22.96 32.02 17.22
C ILE A 11 -24.11 31.44 16.39
N CYS A 12 -24.17 31.85 15.12
CA CYS A 12 -25.06 31.25 14.13
C CYS A 12 -24.53 29.87 13.73
N PHE A 13 -25.13 28.80 14.27
CA PHE A 13 -24.92 27.44 13.76
C PHE A 13 -25.82 27.25 12.53
N ASP A 14 -25.23 27.30 11.33
CA ASP A 14 -25.90 26.98 10.06
C ASP A 14 -26.28 25.48 10.02
N GLU A 15 -27.18 25.06 9.11
CA GLU A 15 -27.59 23.65 8.92
C GLU A 15 -26.38 22.72 8.68
N HIS A 16 -25.24 23.26 8.24
CA HIS A 16 -23.97 22.57 8.14
C HIS A 16 -23.34 22.18 9.49
N GLN A 17 -23.54 22.93 10.58
CA GLN A 17 -22.92 22.59 11.88
C GLN A 17 -23.68 21.47 12.62
N VAL A 18 -24.97 21.29 12.32
CA VAL A 18 -25.75 20.10 12.73
C VAL A 18 -25.26 18.85 11.97
N VAL A 19 -24.67 19.00 10.79
CA VAL A 19 -24.02 17.91 10.05
C VAL A 19 -22.68 17.54 10.69
N ILE A 20 -21.88 18.49 11.20
CA ILE A 20 -20.59 18.24 11.85
C ILE A 20 -20.74 17.29 13.05
N LEU A 21 -21.78 17.50 13.86
CA LEU A 21 -22.15 16.64 14.97
C LEU A 21 -22.69 15.26 14.55
N LYS A 22 -23.30 15.15 13.35
CA LYS A 22 -23.66 13.85 12.74
C LYS A 22 -22.43 13.11 12.20
N THR A 23 -21.40 13.84 11.73
CA THR A 23 -20.16 13.26 11.20
C THR A 23 -19.27 12.67 12.30
N VAL A 24 -19.29 13.24 13.51
CA VAL A 24 -18.63 12.68 14.71
C VAL A 24 -19.15 11.27 15.06
N ASN A 25 -20.30 10.83 14.51
CA ASN A 25 -21.00 9.64 15.00
C ASN A 25 -21.30 8.56 13.96
N LYS A 26 -20.41 8.33 12.99
CA LYS A 26 -20.45 7.08 12.20
C LYS A 26 -19.89 5.86 12.94
N HIS A 27 -19.42 5.99 14.18
CA HIS A 27 -18.94 4.88 15.02
C HIS A 27 -19.54 4.91 16.44
N PRO A 28 -20.66 4.20 16.71
CA PRO A 28 -21.27 4.07 18.03
C PRO A 28 -20.56 3.04 18.94
N SER A 29 -19.24 2.91 18.86
CA SER A 29 -18.46 2.03 19.72
C SER A 29 -18.12 2.72 21.05
N ASN A 30 -19.05 2.57 21.99
CA ASN A 30 -18.95 2.77 23.44
C ASN A 30 -18.57 4.20 23.90
N PHE A 31 -19.54 4.91 24.49
CA PHE A 31 -19.34 6.21 25.15
C PHE A 31 -18.14 6.22 26.11
N ALA A 32 -17.88 5.11 26.82
CA ALA A 32 -16.73 4.93 27.68
C ALA A 32 -15.36 5.06 26.97
N ALA A 33 -15.29 4.70 25.68
CA ALA A 33 -14.08 4.84 24.87
C ALA A 33 -13.87 6.31 24.45
N VAL A 34 -14.93 7.00 24.04
CA VAL A 34 -14.90 8.45 23.75
C VAL A 34 -14.54 9.25 25.00
N GLU A 35 -15.06 8.83 26.15
CA GLU A 35 -14.83 9.49 27.43
C GLU A 35 -13.39 9.31 27.94
N LYS A 36 -12.87 8.08 27.89
CA LYS A 36 -11.46 7.78 28.18
C LYS A 36 -10.52 8.50 27.20
N LEU A 37 -10.90 8.56 25.93
CA LEU A 37 -10.15 9.26 24.90
C LEU A 37 -10.16 10.77 25.13
N CYS A 38 -11.28 11.39 25.48
CA CYS A 38 -11.38 12.86 25.58
C CYS A 38 -10.96 13.42 26.95
N PHE A 39 -11.23 12.71 28.05
CA PHE A 39 -11.12 13.24 29.42
C PHE A 39 -10.08 12.53 30.30
N GLY A 40 -9.37 11.53 29.77
CA GLY A 40 -8.21 10.90 30.41
C GLY A 40 -8.54 9.87 31.51
N ASN A 41 -9.65 10.04 32.24
CA ASN A 41 -10.16 9.07 33.20
C ASN A 41 -11.66 8.83 32.96
N PRO A 42 -12.15 7.58 33.04
CA PRO A 42 -13.59 7.31 33.03
C PRO A 42 -14.25 7.90 34.29
N LEU A 43 -15.44 8.45 34.12
CA LEU A 43 -16.36 8.91 35.15
C LEU A 43 -16.62 7.75 36.11
N ALA A 44 -16.77 8.10 37.39
CA ALA A 44 -17.23 7.13 38.37
C ALA A 44 -18.57 6.52 37.90
N PRO A 45 -18.80 5.21 38.11
CA PRO A 45 -20.02 4.53 37.62
C PRO A 45 -21.31 5.25 38.00
N GLN A 46 -21.36 5.83 39.20
CA GLN A 46 -22.49 6.62 39.68
C GLN A 46 -22.72 7.91 38.87
N ALA A 47 -21.65 8.61 38.51
CA ALA A 47 -21.72 9.85 37.73
C ALA A 47 -22.16 9.57 36.27
N LEU A 48 -21.79 8.42 35.71
CA LEU A 48 -22.24 8.00 34.39
C LEU A 48 -23.75 7.67 34.38
N GLU A 49 -24.25 7.02 35.42
CA GLU A 49 -25.70 6.77 35.59
C GLU A 49 -26.49 8.07 35.79
N ASP A 50 -25.92 9.05 36.48
CA ASP A 50 -26.52 10.38 36.61
C ASP A 50 -26.62 11.09 35.24
N VAL A 51 -25.56 10.99 34.42
CA VAL A 51 -25.55 11.53 33.05
C VAL A 51 -26.60 10.84 32.17
N LYS A 52 -26.66 9.49 32.18
CA LYS A 52 -27.69 8.74 31.44
C LYS A 52 -29.10 9.12 31.88
N THR A 53 -29.32 9.32 33.18
CA THR A 53 -30.61 9.74 33.73
C THR A 53 -31.02 11.12 33.20
N VAL A 54 -30.07 12.06 33.11
CA VAL A 54 -30.32 13.38 32.54
C VAL A 54 -30.64 13.29 31.04
N VAL A 55 -29.92 12.46 30.28
CA VAL A 55 -30.17 12.25 28.85
C VAL A 55 -31.55 11.61 28.63
N TRP A 56 -31.85 10.52 29.34
CA TRP A 56 -33.13 9.81 29.24
C TRP A 56 -34.34 10.70 29.55
N LYS A 57 -34.22 11.59 30.55
CA LYS A 57 -35.29 12.52 30.92
C LYS A 57 -35.59 13.58 29.87
N ASN A 58 -34.62 13.93 29.02
CA ASN A 58 -34.74 15.02 28.07
C ASN A 58 -34.80 14.55 26.61
N THR A 59 -34.44 13.30 26.34
CA THR A 59 -34.36 12.73 24.99
C THR A 59 -34.78 11.26 25.07
N SER A 60 -35.98 10.96 24.58
CA SER A 60 -36.62 9.64 24.70
C SER A 60 -35.88 8.52 23.98
N ASP A 61 -35.07 8.86 22.99
CA ASP A 61 -34.18 7.96 22.24
C ASP A 61 -32.70 8.22 22.56
N GLY A 62 -32.40 8.93 23.66
CA GLY A 62 -31.05 9.36 24.04
C GLY A 62 -30.21 8.28 24.74
N VAL A 63 -30.83 7.22 25.25
CA VAL A 63 -30.17 6.08 25.91
C VAL A 63 -30.78 4.78 25.40
N GLN A 64 -29.95 3.83 24.97
CA GLN A 64 -30.35 2.51 24.49
C GLN A 64 -29.32 1.47 24.93
N ASP A 65 -29.76 0.27 25.32
CA ASP A 65 -28.89 -0.85 25.74
C ASP A 65 -27.84 -0.48 26.78
N ASN A 66 -28.22 0.35 27.77
CA ASN A 66 -27.34 0.88 28.81
C ASN A 66 -26.19 1.78 28.28
N GLY A 67 -26.28 2.26 27.03
CA GLY A 67 -25.37 3.20 26.39
C GLY A 67 -26.07 4.49 25.95
N ILE A 68 -25.28 5.56 25.77
CA ILE A 68 -25.78 6.84 25.25
C ILE A 68 -25.82 6.77 23.72
N THR A 69 -26.96 7.11 23.12
CA THR A 69 -27.15 7.10 21.66
C THR A 69 -26.59 8.38 21.03
N LEU A 70 -26.60 8.46 19.69
CA LEU A 70 -26.26 9.70 18.97
C LEU A 70 -27.06 10.90 19.47
N ASN A 71 -28.38 10.77 19.55
CA ASN A 71 -29.23 11.88 19.97
C ASN A 71 -28.97 12.28 21.43
N GLY A 72 -28.60 11.32 22.28
CA GLY A 72 -28.14 11.59 23.64
C GLY A 72 -26.79 12.31 23.70
N PHE A 73 -25.84 11.95 22.85
CA PHE A 73 -24.53 12.61 22.75
C PHE A 73 -24.64 14.05 22.23
N LEU A 74 -25.51 14.29 21.23
CA LEU A 74 -25.79 15.62 20.71
C LEU A 74 -26.46 16.49 21.77
N PHE A 75 -27.41 15.92 22.49
CA PHE A 75 -28.07 16.58 23.61
C PHE A 75 -27.05 16.99 24.69
N LEU A 76 -26.11 16.10 25.05
CA LEU A 76 -25.08 16.41 26.04
C LEU A 76 -24.16 17.55 25.61
N ASN A 77 -23.67 17.54 24.36
CA ASN A 77 -22.84 18.64 23.85
C ASN A 77 -23.62 19.96 23.83
N THR A 78 -24.89 19.91 23.42
CA THR A 78 -25.79 21.08 23.46
C THR A 78 -25.97 21.58 24.89
N LEU A 79 -26.17 20.68 25.86
CA LEU A 79 -26.33 21.02 27.27
C LEU A 79 -25.06 21.64 27.87
N PHE A 80 -23.88 21.15 27.50
CA PHE A 80 -22.60 21.73 27.94
C PHE A 80 -22.41 23.14 27.43
N ILE A 81 -22.72 23.39 26.15
CA ILE A 81 -22.67 24.74 25.55
C ILE A 81 -23.66 25.67 26.26
N GLN A 82 -24.92 25.23 26.43
CA GLN A 82 -25.96 26.03 27.10
C GLN A 82 -25.63 26.36 28.55
N ARG A 83 -24.90 25.48 29.25
CA ARG A 83 -24.45 25.71 30.64
C ARG A 83 -23.12 26.47 30.74
N GLY A 84 -22.62 27.01 29.64
CA GLY A 84 -21.36 27.76 29.60
C GLY A 84 -20.11 26.90 29.74
N ARG A 85 -20.23 25.57 29.65
CA ARG A 85 -19.12 24.60 29.70
C ARG A 85 -18.65 24.20 28.28
N HIS A 86 -18.55 25.17 27.39
CA HIS A 86 -18.18 24.96 25.99
C HIS A 86 -16.76 24.39 25.81
N GLU A 87 -15.85 24.64 26.75
CA GLU A 87 -14.50 24.05 26.77
C GLU A 87 -14.51 22.51 26.77
N THR A 88 -15.54 21.88 27.35
CA THR A 88 -15.71 20.42 27.30
C THR A 88 -15.94 19.94 25.87
N THR A 89 -16.77 20.66 25.11
CA THR A 89 -17.02 20.37 23.69
C THR A 89 -15.80 20.71 22.83
N TRP A 90 -15.09 21.80 23.11
CA TRP A 90 -13.83 22.13 22.42
C TRP A 90 -12.71 21.12 22.69
N THR A 91 -12.62 20.58 23.91
CA THR A 91 -11.67 19.51 24.23
C THR A 91 -11.92 18.27 23.38
N ILE A 92 -13.19 17.91 23.17
CA ILE A 92 -13.58 16.84 22.25
C ILE A 92 -13.15 17.22 20.83
N LEU A 93 -13.52 18.40 20.34
CA LEU A 93 -13.17 18.84 18.98
C LEU A 93 -11.65 18.82 18.73
N ARG A 94 -10.85 19.40 19.62
CA ARG A 94 -9.38 19.40 19.52
C ARG A 94 -8.76 18.00 19.61
N LYS A 95 -9.33 17.08 20.42
CA LYS A 95 -8.94 15.67 20.45
C LYS A 95 -9.18 14.96 19.12
N PHE A 96 -10.19 15.41 18.37
CA PHE A 96 -10.51 14.93 17.02
C PHE A 96 -9.85 15.78 15.92
N GLY A 97 -8.84 16.58 16.27
CA GLY A 97 -7.98 17.28 15.33
C GLY A 97 -8.47 18.65 14.91
N TYR A 98 -9.60 19.15 15.42
CA TYR A 98 -10.14 20.46 15.06
C TYR A 98 -9.41 21.61 15.78
N ASP A 99 -9.18 22.71 15.09
CA ASP A 99 -8.64 23.96 15.59
C ASP A 99 -9.78 24.90 16.06
N ASP A 100 -9.41 26.10 16.51
CA ASP A 100 -10.34 27.09 17.04
C ASP A 100 -11.30 27.68 15.98
N SER A 101 -11.02 27.43 14.70
CA SER A 101 -11.85 27.80 13.54
C SER A 101 -12.79 26.68 13.13
N LEU A 102 -12.78 25.53 13.83
CA LEU A 102 -13.44 24.28 13.45
C LEU A 102 -12.88 23.69 12.13
N GLU A 103 -11.61 23.96 11.82
CA GLU A 103 -10.86 23.37 10.72
C GLU A 103 -9.89 22.30 11.27
N LEU A 104 -9.56 21.24 10.52
CA LEU A 104 -8.65 20.21 11.05
C LEU A 104 -7.18 20.69 11.00
N MET A 105 -6.42 20.54 12.08
CA MET A 105 -5.01 20.94 12.17
C MET A 105 -4.11 20.16 11.19
N ASP A 106 -3.10 20.83 10.62
CA ASP A 106 -2.12 20.27 9.66
C ASP A 106 -1.45 18.96 10.12
N ASP A 107 -1.24 18.76 11.42
CA ASP A 107 -0.66 17.52 11.98
C ASP A 107 -1.56 16.28 11.85
N TYR A 108 -2.86 16.49 11.61
CA TYR A 108 -3.87 15.47 11.35
C TYR A 108 -3.94 15.12 9.85
N LEU A 109 -3.47 16.02 8.97
CA LEU A 109 -3.66 15.99 7.51
C LEU A 109 -2.73 15.05 6.72
N TYR A 110 -1.75 14.40 7.36
CA TYR A 110 -0.75 13.54 6.70
C TYR A 110 -0.71 12.10 7.29
N PRO A 111 -1.55 11.15 6.84
CA PRO A 111 -1.88 9.96 7.64
C PRO A 111 -1.21 8.64 7.23
N GLN A 112 -0.74 8.45 5.99
CA GLN A 112 -0.31 7.10 5.57
C GLN A 112 0.96 6.61 6.29
N TYR A 113 1.98 7.46 6.41
CA TYR A 113 3.22 7.12 7.12
C TYR A 113 3.01 7.01 8.64
N ARG A 114 2.13 7.85 9.20
CA ARG A 114 1.87 7.90 10.65
C ARG A 114 0.90 6.84 11.15
N LEU A 115 0.10 6.22 10.29
CA LEU A 115 -0.83 5.18 10.75
C LEU A 115 -0.05 3.95 11.22
N PHE A 116 0.95 3.52 10.45
CA PHE A 116 1.86 2.46 10.88
C PHE A 116 2.53 2.82 12.22
N ASP A 117 3.21 3.98 12.27
CA ASP A 117 3.93 4.45 13.47
C ASP A 117 3.04 4.66 14.71
N LYS A 118 1.72 4.88 14.50
CA LYS A 118 0.76 5.03 15.60
C LYS A 118 0.45 3.70 16.28
N TYR A 119 0.44 2.61 15.51
CA TYR A 119 0.09 1.27 16.00
C TYR A 119 1.30 0.39 16.23
N ASP A 120 2.48 0.77 15.74
CA ASP A 120 3.79 0.22 16.13
C ASP A 120 4.16 0.78 17.54
N GLU A 121 3.67 0.11 18.59
CA GLU A 121 3.78 0.55 19.97
C GLU A 121 5.21 0.39 20.50
N ASP A 122 5.90 -0.67 20.07
CA ASP A 122 7.26 -1.00 20.50
C ASP A 122 8.36 -0.39 19.60
N LYS A 123 7.96 0.22 18.48
CA LYS A 123 8.81 0.93 17.51
C LYS A 123 9.83 0.01 16.86
N ASP A 124 9.46 -1.24 16.64
CA ASP A 124 10.31 -2.24 15.99
C ASP A 124 10.25 -2.17 14.45
N SER A 125 9.46 -1.24 13.89
CA SER A 125 9.19 -1.10 12.46
C SER A 125 8.46 -2.32 11.85
N ALA A 126 7.74 -3.07 12.68
CA ALA A 126 6.85 -4.14 12.33
C ALA A 126 5.49 -4.01 13.06
N LEU A 127 4.51 -4.80 12.61
CA LEU A 127 3.22 -4.91 13.28
C LEU A 127 3.03 -6.34 13.74
N SER A 128 3.10 -6.52 15.05
CA SER A 128 2.77 -7.76 15.73
C SER A 128 1.29 -8.12 15.56
N PRO A 129 0.89 -9.38 15.78
CA PRO A 129 -0.52 -9.78 15.71
C PRO A 129 -1.45 -9.00 16.65
N THR A 130 -0.92 -8.45 17.75
CA THR A 130 -1.68 -7.63 18.68
C THR A 130 -1.89 -6.23 18.11
N GLU A 131 -0.86 -5.61 17.55
CA GLU A 131 -0.93 -4.29 16.94
C GLU A 131 -1.81 -4.29 15.69
N ILE A 132 -1.74 -5.35 14.87
CA ILE A 132 -2.65 -5.55 13.74
C ILE A 132 -4.12 -5.60 14.21
N LYS A 133 -4.40 -6.30 15.32
CA LYS A 133 -5.77 -6.33 15.88
C LYS A 133 -6.21 -4.95 16.35
N THR A 134 -5.31 -4.17 16.92
CA THR A 134 -5.60 -2.80 17.37
C THR A 134 -5.82 -1.86 16.18
N LEU A 135 -4.98 -1.95 15.14
CA LEU A 135 -5.12 -1.22 13.88
C LEU A 135 -6.48 -1.49 13.22
N PHE A 136 -6.86 -2.76 13.12
CA PHE A 136 -8.13 -3.17 12.51
C PHE A 136 -9.32 -3.21 13.46
N SER A 137 -9.17 -2.70 14.69
CA SER A 137 -10.30 -2.59 15.63
C SER A 137 -11.41 -1.66 15.12
N VAL A 138 -11.10 -0.76 14.19
CA VAL A 138 -12.06 0.13 13.52
C VAL A 138 -12.81 -0.55 12.36
N PHE A 139 -12.39 -1.76 11.95
CA PHE A 139 -13.00 -2.52 10.87
C PHE A 139 -14.11 -3.42 11.41
N PRO A 140 -15.19 -3.63 10.64
CA PRO A 140 -16.28 -4.54 11.04
C PRO A 140 -15.90 -6.03 10.97
N TYR A 141 -14.77 -6.35 10.32
CA TYR A 141 -14.22 -7.70 10.19
C TYR A 141 -12.68 -7.59 10.07
N MET A 142 -11.96 -8.69 10.30
CA MET A 142 -10.52 -8.74 10.04
C MET A 142 -10.26 -8.73 8.52
N PRO A 143 -9.68 -7.66 7.94
CA PRO A 143 -9.54 -7.54 6.48
C PRO A 143 -8.44 -8.43 5.90
N TRP A 144 -7.43 -8.78 6.70
CA TRP A 144 -6.27 -9.54 6.28
C TRP A 144 -6.37 -11.01 6.69
N GLY A 145 -6.24 -11.90 5.71
CA GLY A 145 -6.15 -13.33 5.94
C GLY A 145 -4.71 -13.80 6.20
N ALA A 146 -4.55 -15.11 6.34
CA ALA A 146 -3.23 -15.74 6.52
C ALA A 146 -2.33 -15.59 5.28
N ASP A 147 -2.92 -15.34 4.12
CA ASP A 147 -2.28 -15.11 2.82
C ASP A 147 -1.48 -13.81 2.77
N VAL A 148 -1.88 -12.77 3.52
CA VAL A 148 -1.13 -11.51 3.58
C VAL A 148 0.29 -11.75 4.10
N TYR A 149 0.42 -12.61 5.12
CA TYR A 149 1.72 -13.00 5.68
C TYR A 149 2.59 -13.80 4.72
N THR A 150 2.07 -14.31 3.60
CA THR A 150 2.88 -14.96 2.55
C THR A 150 3.14 -14.06 1.35
N ALA A 151 2.38 -12.99 1.20
CA ALA A 151 2.44 -12.04 0.09
C ALA A 151 3.36 -10.83 0.32
N VAL A 152 3.62 -10.45 1.57
CA VAL A 152 4.39 -9.24 1.91
C VAL A 152 5.65 -9.53 2.71
N SER A 153 6.55 -8.55 2.77
CA SER A 153 7.76 -8.63 3.59
C SER A 153 7.41 -8.69 5.08
N THR A 154 8.02 -9.64 5.79
CA THR A 154 7.87 -9.81 7.24
C THR A 154 9.24 -9.85 7.92
N THR A 155 9.26 -9.61 9.23
CA THR A 155 10.43 -9.85 10.08
C THR A 155 10.73 -11.35 10.22
N ASP A 156 11.85 -11.68 10.86
CA ASP A 156 12.24 -13.07 11.18
C ASP A 156 11.22 -13.76 12.11
N GLU A 157 10.48 -12.98 12.90
CA GLU A 157 9.40 -13.46 13.77
C GLU A 157 8.06 -13.62 13.03
N GLY A 158 7.99 -13.20 11.76
CA GLY A 158 6.79 -13.30 10.92
C GLY A 158 5.84 -12.11 11.05
N TYR A 159 6.26 -10.99 11.66
CA TYR A 159 5.46 -9.77 11.76
C TYR A 159 5.53 -8.96 10.47
N ILE A 160 4.45 -8.26 10.12
CA ILE A 160 4.41 -7.46 8.88
C ILE A 160 5.29 -6.23 9.08
N SER A 161 6.35 -6.09 8.28
CA SER A 161 7.23 -4.93 8.38
C SER A 161 6.55 -3.68 7.79
N ASN A 162 7.05 -2.48 8.11
CA ASN A 162 6.57 -1.24 7.50
C ASN A 162 6.60 -1.29 5.96
N HIS A 163 7.67 -1.86 5.39
CA HIS A 163 7.77 -2.08 3.95
C HIS A 163 6.69 -3.03 3.43
N GLY A 164 6.40 -4.12 4.16
CA GLY A 164 5.34 -5.06 3.83
C GLY A 164 3.95 -4.42 3.89
N TYR A 165 3.70 -3.61 4.92
CA TYR A 165 2.46 -2.85 5.11
C TYR A 165 2.19 -1.91 3.93
N MET A 166 3.20 -1.14 3.50
CA MET A 166 3.08 -0.20 2.37
C MET A 166 2.94 -0.89 1.01
N SER A 167 3.45 -2.12 0.89
CA SER A 167 3.39 -2.89 -0.35
C SER A 167 2.06 -3.62 -0.54
N TYR A 168 1.26 -3.76 0.52
CA TYR A 168 -0.03 -4.42 0.46
C TYR A 168 -1.12 -3.48 -0.06
N LEU A 169 -1.55 -3.70 -1.30
CA LEU A 169 -2.66 -2.96 -1.90
C LEU A 169 -3.65 -3.94 -2.56
N ASP A 170 -4.75 -4.23 -1.87
CA ASP A 170 -5.95 -4.77 -2.52
C ASP A 170 -6.73 -3.59 -3.12
N ILE A 171 -6.53 -3.32 -4.42
CA ILE A 171 -7.14 -2.18 -5.09
C ILE A 171 -8.68 -2.22 -5.07
N HIS A 172 -9.29 -3.42 -5.01
CA HIS A 172 -10.74 -3.57 -5.02
C HIS A 172 -11.38 -3.19 -3.70
N ARG A 173 -10.63 -3.31 -2.59
CA ARG A 173 -11.09 -2.98 -1.24
C ARG A 173 -10.35 -1.80 -0.62
N CYS A 174 -9.34 -1.26 -1.28
CA CYS A 174 -8.50 -0.17 -0.78
C CYS A 174 -9.33 1.06 -0.39
N LEU A 175 -10.27 1.47 -1.24
CA LEU A 175 -11.14 2.62 -0.94
C LEU A 175 -12.07 2.35 0.26
N GLU A 176 -12.53 1.12 0.43
CA GLU A 176 -13.32 0.69 1.60
C GLU A 176 -12.46 0.72 2.87
N TYR A 177 -11.20 0.30 2.78
CA TYR A 177 -10.28 0.28 3.92
C TYR A 177 -9.87 1.69 4.34
N LEU A 178 -9.59 2.57 3.38
CA LEU A 178 -9.42 4.01 3.62
C LEU A 178 -10.70 4.61 4.23
N GLY A 179 -11.87 4.07 3.86
CA GLY A 179 -13.17 4.20 4.53
C GLY A 179 -13.09 4.08 6.03
N TYR A 180 -12.83 2.86 6.48
CA TYR A 180 -12.81 2.48 7.89
C TYR A 180 -11.70 3.15 8.67
N LEU A 181 -10.57 3.44 8.03
CA LEU A 181 -9.46 4.19 8.62
C LEU A 181 -9.75 5.69 8.75
N GLY A 182 -10.88 6.17 8.20
CA GLY A 182 -11.30 7.56 8.30
C GLY A 182 -10.50 8.51 7.42
N TYR A 183 -9.79 8.02 6.40
CA TYR A 183 -8.86 8.82 5.57
C TYR A 183 -9.38 10.20 5.09
N PRO A 184 -10.62 10.40 4.59
CA PRO A 184 -11.09 11.70 4.07
C PRO A 184 -11.30 12.68 5.21
N ILE A 185 -11.71 12.17 6.37
CA ILE A 185 -11.84 12.95 7.61
C ILE A 185 -10.43 13.32 8.11
N LEU A 186 -9.48 12.38 8.09
CA LEU A 186 -8.11 12.65 8.51
C LEU A 186 -7.40 13.64 7.57
N THR A 187 -7.58 13.52 6.26
CA THR A 187 -6.85 14.29 5.22
C THR A 187 -7.58 15.54 4.71
N GLN A 188 -8.75 15.87 5.27
CA GLN A 188 -9.64 16.90 4.73
C GLN A 188 -9.90 16.74 3.22
N GLN A 189 -10.19 15.52 2.80
CA GLN A 189 -10.50 15.25 1.40
C GLN A 189 -12.00 14.98 1.26
N ASP A 190 -12.57 15.39 0.14
CA ASP A 190 -14.00 15.14 -0.15
C ASP A 190 -14.33 13.65 -0.26
N SER A 191 -13.33 12.82 -0.57
CA SER A 191 -13.51 11.39 -0.85
C SER A 191 -12.20 10.62 -0.67
N GLN A 192 -12.33 9.31 -0.46
CA GLN A 192 -11.23 8.34 -0.46
C GLN A 192 -10.48 8.28 -1.79
N THR A 193 -11.15 8.66 -2.87
CA THR A 193 -10.61 8.59 -4.23
C THR A 193 -9.42 9.51 -4.44
N THR A 194 -9.24 10.55 -3.62
CA THR A 194 -8.08 11.45 -3.69
C THR A 194 -6.80 10.76 -3.24
N ALA A 195 -6.90 9.66 -2.50
CA ALA A 195 -5.76 8.80 -2.17
C ALA A 195 -5.23 8.01 -3.39
N VAL A 196 -6.03 7.90 -4.45
CA VAL A 196 -5.74 7.05 -5.60
C VAL A 196 -5.32 7.90 -6.80
N THR A 197 -4.06 7.77 -7.18
CA THR A 197 -3.56 8.36 -8.42
C THR A 197 -3.86 7.43 -9.60
N VAL A 198 -4.81 7.82 -10.44
CA VAL A 198 -5.08 7.12 -11.70
C VAL A 198 -4.01 7.48 -12.72
N THR A 199 -3.21 6.49 -13.08
CA THR A 199 -2.17 6.67 -14.11
C THR A 199 -2.78 6.72 -15.50
N ARG A 200 -2.11 7.39 -16.44
CA ARG A 200 -2.56 7.48 -17.83
C ARG A 200 -2.47 6.11 -18.53
N GLU A 201 -3.14 6.03 -19.68
CA GLU A 201 -3.17 4.82 -20.49
C GLU A 201 -1.76 4.34 -20.91
N LYS A 202 -1.58 3.02 -20.88
CA LYS A 202 -0.31 2.37 -21.21
C LYS A 202 0.14 2.65 -22.66
N ALA A 203 -0.79 2.78 -23.60
CA ALA A 203 -0.47 3.09 -24.99
C ALA A 203 0.28 4.43 -25.12
N VAL A 204 -0.07 5.43 -24.29
CA VAL A 204 0.60 6.73 -24.26
C VAL A 204 2.02 6.63 -23.68
N ASP A 205 2.22 5.77 -22.68
CA ASP A 205 3.56 5.51 -22.13
C ASP A 205 4.47 4.84 -23.17
N LEU A 206 3.93 3.91 -23.95
CA LEU A 206 4.65 3.23 -25.03
C LEU A 206 5.02 4.18 -26.17
N GLU A 207 4.07 5.04 -26.60
CA GLU A 207 4.31 6.03 -27.65
C GLU A 207 5.40 7.04 -27.25
N LYS A 208 5.38 7.48 -25.98
CA LYS A 208 6.34 8.46 -25.46
C LYS A 208 7.68 7.84 -25.03
N GLY A 209 7.78 6.52 -24.95
CA GLY A 209 8.94 5.83 -24.39
C GLY A 209 9.24 6.21 -22.93
N GLN A 210 8.24 6.69 -22.19
CA GLN A 210 8.41 7.15 -20.81
C GLN A 210 7.14 6.87 -20.02
N THR A 211 7.29 6.31 -18.81
CA THR A 211 6.21 6.13 -17.84
C THR A 211 6.44 6.95 -16.57
N GLN A 212 5.35 7.31 -15.91
CA GLN A 212 5.34 7.92 -14.57
C GLN A 212 4.82 6.92 -13.52
N ARG A 213 4.60 5.67 -13.91
CA ARG A 213 4.15 4.60 -13.01
C ARG A 213 5.29 4.23 -12.06
N SER A 214 4.93 3.96 -10.81
CA SER A 214 5.83 3.43 -9.77
C SER A 214 5.53 1.96 -9.43
N VAL A 215 4.41 1.43 -9.90
CA VAL A 215 3.96 0.05 -9.65
C VAL A 215 3.76 -0.65 -10.99
N PHE A 216 4.33 -1.84 -11.12
CA PHE A 216 4.30 -2.64 -12.35
C PHE A 216 3.84 -4.07 -12.04
N LEU A 217 2.96 -4.60 -12.87
CA LEU A 217 2.49 -5.98 -12.74
C LEU A 217 3.41 -6.93 -13.51
N CYS A 218 4.13 -7.79 -12.79
CA CYS A 218 4.86 -8.91 -13.36
C CYS A 218 4.06 -10.21 -13.23
N LYS A 219 3.82 -10.91 -14.35
CA LYS A 219 3.21 -12.25 -14.32
C LYS A 219 4.29 -13.32 -14.38
N VAL A 220 4.37 -14.15 -13.35
CA VAL A 220 5.29 -15.29 -13.28
C VAL A 220 4.59 -16.54 -13.79
N ILE A 221 5.05 -17.06 -14.92
CA ILE A 221 4.38 -18.11 -15.70
C ILE A 221 5.36 -19.26 -15.94
N GLY A 222 4.92 -20.48 -15.66
CA GLY A 222 5.71 -21.69 -15.86
C GLY A 222 4.92 -22.93 -15.44
N PRO A 223 5.36 -24.13 -15.84
CA PRO A 223 4.68 -25.36 -15.49
C PRO A 223 4.71 -25.64 -13.97
N ARG A 224 3.96 -26.66 -13.55
CA ARG A 224 3.92 -27.10 -12.15
C ARG A 224 5.32 -27.56 -11.71
N GLY A 225 5.70 -27.24 -10.47
CA GLY A 225 6.99 -27.65 -9.89
C GLY A 225 8.21 -26.86 -10.37
N THR A 226 8.06 -25.85 -11.23
CA THR A 226 9.17 -25.01 -11.72
C THR A 226 9.76 -24.08 -10.65
N GLY A 227 9.15 -23.96 -9.47
CA GLY A 227 9.67 -23.12 -8.37
C GLY A 227 9.21 -21.66 -8.42
N LYS A 228 8.05 -21.38 -9.01
CA LYS A 228 7.44 -20.03 -9.05
C LYS A 228 7.24 -19.46 -7.64
N SER A 229 6.76 -20.28 -6.70
CA SER A 229 6.55 -19.86 -5.30
C SER A 229 7.87 -19.51 -4.63
N ALA A 230 8.92 -20.31 -4.83
CA ALA A 230 10.26 -20.02 -4.31
C ALA A 230 10.81 -18.71 -4.89
N PHE A 231 10.60 -18.45 -6.18
CA PHE A 231 10.97 -17.17 -6.81
C PHE A 231 10.28 -15.97 -6.15
N LEU A 232 8.97 -16.05 -5.89
CA LEU A 232 8.26 -14.99 -5.18
C LEU A 232 8.72 -14.84 -3.72
N GLN A 233 9.03 -15.93 -3.02
CA GLN A 233 9.51 -15.85 -1.63
C GLN A 233 10.92 -15.23 -1.53
N VAL A 234 11.81 -15.52 -2.49
CA VAL A 234 13.14 -14.90 -2.55
C VAL A 234 13.04 -13.38 -2.80
N PHE A 235 12.06 -12.93 -3.60
CA PHE A 235 11.78 -11.50 -3.76
C PHE A 235 11.46 -10.82 -2.42
N LEU A 236 10.71 -11.50 -1.55
CA LEU A 236 10.37 -11.03 -0.20
C LEU A 236 11.53 -11.15 0.81
N GLY A 237 12.68 -11.70 0.40
CA GLY A 237 13.84 -11.91 1.25
C GLY A 237 13.77 -13.16 2.14
N ARG A 238 12.89 -14.12 1.83
CA ARG A 238 12.67 -15.32 2.64
C ARG A 238 13.48 -16.51 2.15
N ASN A 239 14.00 -17.29 3.10
CA ASN A 239 14.81 -18.50 2.87
C ASN A 239 14.04 -19.81 3.08
N THR A 240 12.78 -19.77 3.49
CA THR A 240 12.00 -20.97 3.80
C THR A 240 11.14 -21.38 2.61
N VAL A 241 11.37 -22.61 2.13
CA VAL A 241 10.50 -23.28 1.16
C VAL A 241 9.17 -23.59 1.86
N LEU A 242 8.24 -22.64 1.84
CA LEU A 242 6.86 -22.89 2.27
C LEU A 242 6.16 -23.74 1.22
N TYR A 243 5.41 -24.74 1.70
CA TYR A 243 4.69 -25.73 0.93
C TYR A 243 3.91 -25.10 -0.24
N GLU A 244 4.10 -25.66 -1.45
CA GLU A 244 3.37 -25.27 -2.65
C GLU A 244 1.88 -25.60 -2.45
N VAL A 245 1.02 -24.58 -2.39
CA VAL A 245 -0.42 -24.76 -2.61
C VAL A 245 -0.64 -24.72 -4.11
N ASP A 246 -0.80 -25.92 -4.68
CA ASP A 246 -1.04 -26.10 -6.11
C ASP A 246 -2.42 -25.57 -6.50
N VAL A 247 -2.43 -24.60 -7.42
CA VAL A 247 -3.60 -24.31 -8.24
C VAL A 247 -3.33 -24.92 -9.62
N GLU A 248 -4.20 -25.84 -10.05
CA GLU A 248 -4.12 -26.50 -11.35
C GLU A 248 -4.09 -25.48 -12.49
N THR A 249 -3.07 -25.58 -13.35
CA THR A 249 -2.89 -24.71 -14.52
C THR A 249 -3.78 -25.16 -15.68
N GLU A 250 -4.91 -24.48 -15.87
CA GLU A 250 -5.48 -24.31 -17.21
C GLU A 250 -4.57 -23.36 -18.01
N PHE A 251 -4.50 -23.53 -19.33
CA PHE A 251 -3.83 -22.56 -20.22
C PHE A 251 -4.34 -21.15 -19.94
N LEU A 252 -3.43 -20.16 -19.93
CA LEU A 252 -3.80 -18.76 -19.72
C LEU A 252 -4.83 -18.34 -20.76
N LYS A 253 -5.97 -17.82 -20.32
CA LYS A 253 -6.92 -17.18 -21.23
C LYS A 253 -6.29 -15.89 -21.75
N ALA A 254 -6.67 -15.45 -22.95
CA ALA A 254 -6.15 -14.20 -23.52
C ALA A 254 -6.41 -12.97 -22.62
N SER A 255 -7.51 -12.95 -21.87
CA SER A 255 -7.79 -11.95 -20.83
C SER A 255 -6.75 -11.94 -19.71
N ASP A 256 -6.18 -13.10 -19.42
CA ASP A 256 -5.27 -13.33 -18.31
C ASP A 256 -3.80 -13.16 -18.73
N ALA A 257 -3.54 -12.76 -19.97
CA ALA A 257 -2.20 -12.43 -20.45
C ALA A 257 -1.76 -11.00 -20.12
N ALA A 258 -2.69 -10.10 -19.77
CA ALA A 258 -2.40 -8.68 -19.54
C ALA A 258 -1.48 -8.45 -18.33
N CYS A 259 -0.32 -7.84 -18.55
CA CYS A 259 0.65 -7.43 -17.52
C CYS A 259 1.63 -6.36 -18.07
N ASP A 260 2.53 -5.88 -17.21
CA ASP A 260 3.60 -4.97 -17.60
C ASP A 260 4.84 -5.68 -18.10
N VAL A 261 5.15 -6.85 -17.53
CA VAL A 261 6.21 -7.75 -17.98
C VAL A 261 5.79 -9.19 -17.70
N ALA A 262 6.12 -10.11 -18.59
CA ALA A 262 5.93 -11.54 -18.40
C ALA A 262 7.27 -12.21 -18.03
N CYS A 263 7.30 -12.94 -16.92
CA CYS A 263 8.42 -13.76 -16.48
C CYS A 263 8.12 -15.22 -16.83
N LEU A 264 8.75 -15.73 -17.88
CA LEU A 264 8.60 -17.11 -18.35
C LEU A 264 9.64 -17.99 -17.68
N MET A 265 9.23 -18.77 -16.68
CA MET A 265 10.08 -19.63 -15.87
C MET A 265 10.02 -21.07 -16.35
N TYR A 266 11.18 -21.69 -16.55
CA TYR A 266 11.34 -23.13 -16.80
C TYR A 266 12.39 -23.71 -15.84
N ASP A 267 12.33 -25.03 -15.61
CA ASP A 267 13.22 -25.75 -14.70
C ASP A 267 14.37 -26.37 -15.50
N THR A 268 15.61 -26.01 -15.16
CA THR A 268 16.80 -26.52 -15.86
C THR A 268 16.97 -28.02 -15.74
N ASN A 269 16.37 -28.66 -14.74
CA ASN A 269 16.43 -30.11 -14.48
C ASN A 269 15.19 -30.89 -14.99
N ASP A 270 14.17 -30.20 -15.53
CA ASP A 270 13.03 -30.83 -16.20
C ASP A 270 13.11 -30.61 -17.73
N PRO A 271 13.30 -31.67 -18.54
CA PRO A 271 13.48 -31.53 -19.99
C PRO A 271 12.23 -31.05 -20.74
N HIS A 272 11.05 -31.10 -20.13
CA HIS A 272 9.79 -30.68 -20.78
C HIS A 272 9.34 -29.27 -20.37
N SER A 273 9.96 -28.69 -19.33
CA SER A 273 9.47 -27.45 -18.73
C SER A 273 9.55 -26.24 -19.67
N PHE A 274 10.58 -26.15 -20.51
CA PHE A 274 10.73 -25.03 -21.45
C PHE A 274 9.72 -25.06 -22.60
N ASP A 275 9.21 -26.24 -22.98
CA ASP A 275 8.23 -26.35 -24.07
C ASP A 275 6.93 -25.61 -23.75
N TYR A 276 6.53 -25.63 -22.48
CA TYR A 276 5.44 -24.83 -21.94
C TYR A 276 5.67 -23.33 -22.13
N CYS A 277 6.85 -22.83 -21.75
CA CYS A 277 7.21 -21.41 -21.86
C CYS A 277 7.20 -20.94 -23.32
N GLY A 278 7.78 -21.72 -24.23
CA GLY A 278 7.81 -21.39 -25.65
C GLY A 278 6.42 -21.40 -26.27
N SER A 279 5.53 -22.29 -25.82
CA SER A 279 4.13 -22.36 -26.26
C SER A 279 3.33 -21.14 -25.80
N ILE A 280 3.42 -20.78 -24.51
CA ILE A 280 2.76 -19.59 -23.94
C ILE A 280 3.24 -18.30 -24.63
N TYR A 281 4.55 -18.16 -24.86
CA TYR A 281 5.10 -17.00 -25.58
C TYR A 281 4.48 -16.86 -26.97
N LYS A 282 4.48 -17.94 -27.77
CA LYS A 282 3.92 -17.92 -29.13
C LYS A 282 2.44 -17.62 -29.16
N GLN A 283 1.68 -18.13 -28.19
CA GLN A 283 0.22 -17.98 -28.16
C GLN A 283 -0.24 -16.61 -27.67
N HIS A 284 0.49 -15.99 -26.73
CA HIS A 284 -0.02 -14.82 -26.01
C HIS A 284 0.87 -13.58 -26.10
N TYR A 285 2.17 -13.74 -26.31
CA TYR A 285 3.14 -12.65 -26.14
C TYR A 285 3.93 -12.30 -27.40
N MET A 286 4.04 -13.20 -28.37
CA MET A 286 4.85 -13.03 -29.59
C MET A 286 4.46 -11.79 -30.40
N ASP A 287 3.16 -11.53 -30.56
CA ASP A 287 2.63 -10.37 -31.27
C ASP A 287 2.20 -9.24 -30.30
N SER A 288 2.52 -9.36 -29.02
CA SER A 288 2.18 -8.38 -27.99
C SER A 288 3.29 -7.34 -27.82
N SER A 289 2.93 -6.15 -27.31
CA SER A 289 3.91 -5.16 -26.86
C SER A 289 4.41 -5.41 -25.42
N ILE A 290 4.13 -6.60 -24.85
CA ILE A 290 4.50 -6.93 -23.47
C ILE A 290 5.90 -7.54 -23.49
N PRO A 291 6.88 -6.94 -22.79
CA PRO A 291 8.22 -7.49 -22.68
C PRO A 291 8.19 -8.84 -21.95
N CYS A 292 9.00 -9.78 -22.43
CA CYS A 292 9.13 -11.11 -21.85
C CYS A 292 10.56 -11.37 -21.41
N VAL A 293 10.73 -11.85 -20.18
CA VAL A 293 12.02 -12.28 -19.62
C VAL A 293 11.95 -13.76 -19.33
N VAL A 294 12.93 -14.51 -19.82
CA VAL A 294 13.02 -15.96 -19.59
C VAL A 294 13.94 -16.23 -18.40
N VAL A 295 13.47 -17.06 -17.46
CA VAL A 295 14.21 -17.43 -16.25
C VAL A 295 14.40 -18.95 -16.21
N ALA A 296 15.64 -19.37 -16.04
CA ALA A 296 16.07 -20.75 -15.88
C ALA A 296 16.19 -21.06 -14.38
N SER A 297 15.14 -21.65 -13.80
CA SER A 297 15.07 -21.94 -12.37
C SER A 297 15.81 -23.21 -12.00
N LYS A 298 16.12 -23.36 -10.70
CA LYS A 298 16.90 -24.47 -10.13
C LYS A 298 18.27 -24.63 -10.79
N ALA A 299 18.92 -23.50 -11.11
CA ALA A 299 20.24 -23.45 -11.71
C ALA A 299 21.35 -24.09 -10.85
N ASP A 300 21.07 -24.42 -9.59
CA ASP A 300 21.90 -25.21 -8.69
C ASP A 300 21.90 -26.72 -9.00
N LEU A 301 20.91 -27.20 -9.75
CA LEU A 301 20.78 -28.60 -10.17
C LEU A 301 21.44 -28.84 -11.54
N PRO A 302 21.77 -30.11 -11.88
CA PRO A 302 22.33 -30.44 -13.18
C PRO A 302 21.38 -30.03 -14.32
N GLU A 303 21.89 -29.23 -15.25
CA GLU A 303 21.13 -28.82 -16.43
C GLU A 303 20.91 -30.00 -17.39
N VAL A 304 19.65 -30.21 -17.77
CA VAL A 304 19.25 -31.20 -18.77
C VAL A 304 18.84 -30.52 -20.08
N ARG A 305 19.02 -31.24 -21.19
CA ARG A 305 18.62 -30.75 -22.51
C ARG A 305 17.11 -30.59 -22.60
N GLN A 306 16.68 -29.37 -22.88
CA GLN A 306 15.27 -29.01 -23.06
C GLN A 306 14.72 -29.52 -24.41
N LEU A 307 13.51 -30.09 -24.39
CA LEU A 307 12.84 -30.73 -25.54
C LEU A 307 11.83 -29.79 -26.21
N HIS A 308 12.30 -28.67 -26.77
CA HIS A 308 11.45 -27.65 -27.46
C HIS A 308 11.80 -27.45 -28.96
N GLY A 309 12.58 -28.36 -29.54
CA GLY A 309 13.06 -28.25 -30.93
C GLY A 309 14.17 -27.21 -31.17
N MET A 310 14.42 -26.31 -30.21
CA MET A 310 15.60 -25.45 -30.12
C MET A 310 15.96 -25.24 -28.64
N THR A 311 17.19 -24.82 -28.36
CA THR A 311 17.61 -24.51 -26.99
C THR A 311 16.96 -23.21 -26.48
N PRO A 312 16.82 -23.02 -25.15
CA PRO A 312 16.28 -21.79 -24.60
C PRO A 312 17.02 -20.52 -25.05
N ALA A 313 18.35 -20.58 -25.17
CA ALA A 313 19.16 -19.47 -25.65
C ALA A 313 18.90 -19.14 -27.13
N GLU A 314 18.79 -20.16 -28.00
CA GLU A 314 18.45 -19.98 -29.41
C GLU A 314 17.03 -19.42 -29.57
N PHE A 315 16.09 -19.86 -28.73
CA PHE A 315 14.73 -19.33 -28.70
C PHE A 315 14.74 -17.83 -28.37
N CYS A 316 15.42 -17.43 -27.28
CA CYS A 316 15.52 -16.02 -26.92
C CYS A 316 16.15 -15.19 -28.03
N TYR A 317 17.26 -15.66 -28.59
CA TYR A 317 17.95 -14.98 -29.70
C TYR A 317 17.03 -14.80 -30.91
N LYS A 318 16.35 -15.86 -31.34
CA LYS A 318 15.43 -15.86 -32.48
C LYS A 318 14.28 -14.86 -32.30
N HIS A 319 13.78 -14.76 -31.08
CA HIS A 319 12.63 -13.91 -30.72
C HIS A 319 13.03 -12.54 -30.16
N ARG A 320 14.32 -12.18 -30.20
CA ARG A 320 14.88 -10.92 -29.67
C ARG A 320 14.56 -10.68 -28.19
N LEU A 321 14.47 -11.77 -27.43
CA LEU A 321 14.32 -11.73 -25.97
C LEU A 321 15.69 -11.69 -25.30
N PRO A 322 15.79 -11.15 -24.07
CA PRO A 322 16.98 -11.29 -23.25
C PRO A 322 17.40 -12.76 -23.09
N PRO A 323 18.71 -13.05 -22.96
CA PRO A 323 19.17 -14.42 -22.73
C PRO A 323 18.58 -14.97 -21.41
N PRO A 324 18.33 -16.30 -21.32
CA PRO A 324 17.76 -16.91 -20.12
C PRO A 324 18.57 -16.56 -18.87
N LEU A 325 17.90 -16.05 -17.84
CA LEU A 325 18.53 -15.66 -16.58
C LEU A 325 18.54 -16.85 -15.62
N PRO A 326 19.71 -17.30 -15.14
CA PRO A 326 19.77 -18.39 -14.17
C PRO A 326 19.25 -17.93 -12.80
N PHE A 327 18.45 -18.77 -12.15
CA PHE A 327 17.89 -18.53 -10.82
C PHE A 327 18.01 -19.78 -9.96
N SER A 328 18.47 -19.61 -8.71
CA SER A 328 18.37 -20.63 -7.67
C SER A 328 17.81 -20.01 -6.40
N GLY A 329 16.89 -20.73 -5.75
CA GLY A 329 16.36 -20.34 -4.44
C GLY A 329 17.36 -20.56 -3.29
N LEU A 330 18.46 -21.28 -3.53
CA LEU A 330 19.48 -21.58 -2.52
C LEU A 330 20.57 -20.49 -2.42
N SER A 331 20.76 -19.69 -3.49
CA SER A 331 21.75 -18.63 -3.55
C SER A 331 21.08 -17.25 -3.55
N LEU A 332 21.11 -16.58 -2.38
CA LEU A 332 20.78 -15.15 -2.22
C LEU A 332 21.94 -14.24 -2.65
N ASP A 333 22.69 -14.66 -3.66
CA ASP A 333 23.75 -13.86 -4.25
C ASP A 333 23.17 -12.63 -4.97
N SER A 334 24.04 -11.67 -5.29
CA SER A 334 23.62 -10.46 -6.03
C SER A 334 22.94 -10.79 -7.36
N THR A 335 23.27 -11.95 -7.95
CA THR A 335 22.69 -12.48 -9.19
C THR A 335 21.17 -12.68 -9.10
N SER A 336 20.67 -13.35 -8.06
CA SER A 336 19.23 -13.57 -7.86
C SER A 336 18.47 -12.25 -7.67
N LYS A 337 19.06 -11.26 -6.98
CA LYS A 337 18.47 -9.92 -6.82
C LYS A 337 18.41 -9.13 -8.12
N ASN A 338 19.39 -9.33 -9.01
CA ASN A 338 19.44 -8.63 -10.30
C ASN A 338 18.28 -9.03 -11.23
N ILE A 339 17.67 -10.21 -11.08
CA ILE A 339 16.54 -10.65 -11.91
C ILE A 339 15.33 -9.73 -11.71
N TYR A 340 15.00 -9.38 -10.46
CA TYR A 340 13.88 -8.50 -10.17
C TYR A 340 14.10 -7.09 -10.70
N THR A 341 15.34 -6.58 -10.60
CA THR A 341 15.71 -5.30 -11.21
C THR A 341 15.55 -5.35 -12.73
N LYS A 342 15.95 -6.44 -13.39
CA LYS A 342 15.76 -6.62 -14.84
C LYS A 342 14.28 -6.68 -15.23
N LEU A 343 13.44 -7.36 -14.44
CA LEU A 343 11.98 -7.40 -14.65
C LEU A 343 11.35 -6.01 -14.53
N ALA A 344 11.69 -5.27 -13.47
CA ALA A 344 11.21 -3.90 -13.28
C ALA A 344 11.67 -2.99 -14.43
N TRP A 345 12.92 -3.12 -14.87
CA TRP A 345 13.46 -2.32 -15.95
C TRP A 345 12.79 -2.64 -17.30
N ALA A 346 12.55 -3.92 -17.59
CA ALA A 346 11.79 -4.34 -18.78
C ALA A 346 10.36 -3.77 -18.76
N ALA A 347 9.70 -3.75 -17.60
CA ALA A 347 8.38 -3.15 -17.45
C ALA A 347 8.39 -1.61 -17.65
N MET A 348 9.44 -0.93 -17.17
CA MET A 348 9.61 0.52 -17.31
C MET A 348 9.95 0.95 -18.74
N PHE A 349 10.80 0.17 -19.43
CA PHE A 349 11.36 0.49 -20.74
C PHE A 349 11.16 -0.63 -21.75
N PRO A 350 9.90 -0.98 -22.09
CA PRO A 350 9.58 -2.12 -22.97
C PRO A 350 10.09 -1.96 -24.41
N HIS A 351 10.51 -0.76 -24.81
CA HIS A 351 11.04 -0.44 -26.14
C HIS A 351 12.58 -0.58 -26.23
N LEU A 352 13.29 -0.73 -25.10
CA LEU A 352 14.74 -0.88 -25.08
C LEU A 352 15.10 -2.37 -25.07
N ASN A 353 15.78 -2.85 -26.12
CA ASN A 353 16.38 -4.18 -26.14
C ASN A 353 17.71 -4.19 -25.38
N ASP A 354 18.07 -5.33 -24.78
CA ASP A 354 19.32 -5.54 -24.00
C ASP A 354 20.60 -5.04 -24.69
N SER A 355 20.64 -5.02 -26.03
CA SER A 355 21.74 -4.47 -26.83
C SER A 355 21.90 -2.95 -26.74
N ASP A 356 20.82 -2.20 -26.48
CA ASP A 356 20.85 -0.74 -26.29
C ASP A 356 21.11 -0.35 -24.82
N ILE A 357 20.98 -1.32 -23.89
CA ILE A 357 21.08 -1.15 -22.44
C ILE A 357 22.54 -0.99 -21.97
N SER A 358 23.47 -1.74 -22.56
CA SER A 358 24.90 -1.60 -22.24
C SER A 358 25.45 -0.22 -22.62
N ASN A 359 24.90 0.40 -23.67
CA ASN A 359 25.27 1.73 -24.11
C ASN A 359 24.62 2.83 -23.26
N THR A 360 23.35 2.68 -22.89
CA THR A 360 22.62 3.71 -22.12
C THR A 360 23.09 3.83 -20.66
N SER A 361 23.42 2.71 -20.00
CA SER A 361 24.05 2.71 -18.67
C SER A 361 25.43 3.40 -18.67
N PHE A 362 26.20 3.24 -19.76
CA PHE A 362 27.46 3.95 -19.95
C PHE A 362 27.25 5.46 -20.09
N TRP A 363 26.31 5.90 -20.93
CA TRP A 363 26.03 7.34 -21.13
C TRP A 363 25.40 8.03 -19.92
N LEU A 364 24.52 7.36 -19.17
CA LEU A 364 23.98 7.87 -17.90
C LEU A 364 25.09 8.02 -16.86
N SER A 365 26.05 7.09 -16.79
CA SER A 365 27.20 7.19 -15.89
C SER A 365 28.14 8.34 -16.28
N VAL A 366 28.37 8.53 -17.59
CA VAL A 366 29.20 9.63 -18.13
C VAL A 366 28.56 11.00 -17.89
N THR A 367 27.24 11.12 -18.05
CA THR A 367 26.52 12.40 -17.84
C THR A 367 26.44 12.79 -16.37
N LEU A 368 26.16 11.84 -15.46
CA LEU A 368 26.24 12.07 -14.02
C LEU A 368 27.66 12.46 -13.58
N GLY A 369 28.69 11.79 -14.11
CA GLY A 369 30.09 12.12 -13.85
C GLY A 369 30.47 13.53 -14.31
N ALA A 370 30.06 13.93 -15.52
CA ALA A 370 30.31 15.26 -16.06
C ALA A 370 29.63 16.36 -15.22
N ALA A 371 28.39 16.14 -14.78
CA ALA A 371 27.67 17.09 -13.94
C ALA A 371 28.39 17.33 -12.60
N VAL A 372 28.87 16.27 -11.94
CA VAL A 372 29.63 16.36 -10.68
C VAL A 372 30.93 17.14 -10.87
N VAL A 373 31.69 16.86 -11.94
CA VAL A 373 32.92 17.59 -12.25
C VAL A 373 32.64 19.07 -12.51
N THR A 374 31.54 19.39 -13.19
CA THR A 374 31.17 20.78 -13.49
C THR A 374 30.77 21.54 -12.23
N VAL A 375 30.00 20.92 -11.33
CA VAL A 375 29.58 21.52 -10.05
C VAL A 375 30.78 21.72 -9.11
N LEU A 376 31.66 20.71 -8.99
CA LEU A 376 32.87 20.81 -8.18
C LEU A 376 33.85 21.85 -8.76
N GLY A 377 34.04 21.87 -10.08
CA GLY A 377 34.87 22.86 -10.76
C GLY A 377 34.35 24.28 -10.57
N PHE A 378 33.03 24.48 -10.65
CA PHE A 378 32.41 25.78 -10.39
C PHE A 378 32.55 26.20 -8.92
N ALA A 379 32.39 25.27 -7.97
CA ALA A 379 32.58 25.53 -6.55
C ALA A 379 34.04 25.91 -6.23
N PHE A 380 35.02 25.19 -6.80
CA PHE A 380 36.45 25.50 -6.67
C PHE A 380 36.80 26.85 -7.29
N TYR A 381 36.29 27.14 -8.50
CA TYR A 381 36.47 28.44 -9.14
C TYR A 381 35.94 29.57 -8.27
N ARG A 382 34.73 29.41 -7.69
CA ARG A 382 34.13 30.40 -6.79
C ARG A 382 34.92 30.57 -5.49
N ALA A 383 35.49 29.51 -4.95
CA ALA A 383 36.34 29.56 -3.76
C ALA A 383 37.65 30.30 -4.05
N PHE A 384 38.29 30.04 -5.19
CA PHE A 384 39.51 30.73 -5.61
C PHE A 384 39.26 32.21 -5.96
N ALA A 385 38.14 32.53 -6.61
CA ALA A 385 37.76 33.89 -6.94
C ALA A 385 37.40 34.75 -5.71
N ARG A 386 37.14 34.13 -4.55
CA ARG A 386 36.94 34.84 -3.27
C ARG A 386 38.24 35.10 -2.51
N HIS A 387 39.34 34.45 -2.90
CA HIS A 387 40.66 34.57 -2.27
C HIS A 387 41.63 35.47 -3.05
N LYS A 388 41.14 36.15 -4.08
CA LYS A 388 41.85 37.14 -4.90
C LYS A 388 41.11 38.46 -4.80
#